data_AF-A0A8S8YTT0-F1
#
_entry.id   AF-A0A8S8YTT0-F1
#
_cell.length_a   1.000
_cell.length_b   1.000
_cell.length_c   1.000
_cell.angle_alpha   90.00
_cell.angle_beta   90.00
_cell.angle_gamma   90.00
#
_symmetry.space_group_name_H-M   'P 1'
#
loop_
_entity.id
_entity.type
_entity.pdbx_description
1 polymer ?
#
loop_
_entity_poly.entity_id
_entity_poly.type
_entity_poly.pdbx_seq_one_letter_code
_entity_poly.pdbx_strand_id
1 'polypeptide(L)'
;MAKESEKLILHKCRNCNRTDRRAWNPSELPKCNHCESTMDPLEIRYKCLRCGHMTWSEAGTTGHSCHKCGYRVFVKPRKEGRFKELKAE
;
A
#
# COMPACT_ATOMS: atom_id res chain seq x y z
N MET A 1 -6.21 15.09 15.05
CA MET A 1 -5.79 13.80 14.49
C MET A 1 -6.10 13.83 12.99
N ALA A 2 -5.14 14.25 12.17
CA ALA A 2 -5.32 14.29 10.71
C ALA A 2 -5.43 12.83 10.22
N LYS A 3 -6.56 12.49 9.59
CA LYS A 3 -6.87 11.11 9.20
C LYS A 3 -5.90 10.72 8.08
N GLU A 4 -4.91 9.88 8.41
CA GLU A 4 -4.00 9.27 7.44
C GLU A 4 -4.74 8.43 6.35
N SER A 5 -6.05 8.23 6.51
CA SER A 5 -7.00 7.58 5.60
C SER A 5 -7.54 8.45 4.46
N GLU A 6 -7.21 9.76 4.41
CA GLU A 6 -7.76 10.65 3.36
C GLU A 6 -6.93 10.68 2.06
N LYS A 7 -5.83 9.91 1.99
CA LYS A 7 -5.02 9.87 0.77
C LYS A 7 -5.70 9.00 -0.30
N LEU A 8 -5.93 9.61 -1.46
CA LEU A 8 -6.37 8.93 -2.67
C LEU A 8 -5.20 8.13 -3.24
N ILE A 9 -5.37 6.82 -3.36
CA ILE A 9 -4.43 5.93 -4.01
C ILE A 9 -5.03 5.31 -5.27
N LEU A 10 -4.19 4.86 -6.18
CA LEU A 10 -4.61 4.18 -7.40
C LEU A 10 -5.07 2.75 -7.08
N HIS A 11 -6.26 2.40 -7.53
CA HIS A 11 -6.81 1.05 -7.50
C HIS A 11 -7.01 0.52 -8.91
N LYS A 12 -6.86 -0.78 -9.13
CA LYS A 12 -7.11 -1.45 -10.41
C LYS A 12 -8.18 -2.53 -10.26
N CYS A 13 -9.19 -2.49 -11.12
CA CYS A 13 -10.23 -3.50 -11.16
C CYS A 13 -9.67 -4.84 -11.64
N ARG A 14 -9.98 -5.93 -10.92
CA ARG A 14 -9.57 -7.29 -11.30
C ARG A 14 -10.17 -7.78 -12.62
N ASN A 15 -11.40 -7.38 -12.91
CA ASN A 15 -12.15 -7.87 -14.06
C ASN A 15 -11.93 -7.03 -15.32
N CYS A 16 -12.24 -5.73 -15.29
CA CYS A 16 -12.15 -4.85 -16.47
C CYS A 16 -10.82 -4.09 -16.61
N ASN A 17 -9.83 -4.32 -15.74
CA ASN A 17 -8.54 -3.63 -15.71
C ASN A 17 -8.58 -2.08 -15.62
N ARG A 18 -9.76 -1.47 -15.41
CA ARG A 18 -9.87 -0.02 -15.20
C ARG A 18 -9.16 0.40 -13.92
N THR A 19 -8.50 1.54 -13.98
CA THR A 19 -7.86 2.18 -12.84
C THR A 19 -8.68 3.37 -12.35
N ASP A 20 -8.73 3.55 -11.03
CA ASP A 20 -9.46 4.66 -10.40
C ASP A 20 -8.74 5.10 -9.13
N ARG A 21 -8.80 6.39 -8.80
CA ARG A 21 -8.18 6.93 -7.58
C ARG A 21 -9.21 7.02 -6.47
N ARG A 22 -9.00 6.29 -5.38
CA ARG A 22 -9.94 6.22 -4.24
C ARG A 22 -9.22 6.31 -2.91
N ALA A 23 -9.96 6.69 -1.88
CA ALA A 23 -9.42 6.76 -0.53
C ALA A 23 -8.95 5.37 -0.10
N TRP A 24 -7.71 5.30 0.42
CA TRP A 24 -7.19 4.04 0.94
C TRP A 24 -7.97 3.59 2.18
N ASN A 25 -8.52 2.39 2.13
CA ASN A 25 -9.10 1.74 3.29
C ASN A 25 -8.50 0.32 3.44
N PRO A 26 -7.80 0.03 4.55
CA PRO A 26 -7.24 -1.31 4.79
C PRO A 26 -8.30 -2.37 5.10
N SER A 27 -9.49 -1.96 5.55
CA SER A 27 -10.56 -2.87 5.96
C SER A 27 -11.50 -3.23 4.82
N GLU A 28 -11.68 -2.34 3.84
CA GLU A 28 -12.63 -2.54 2.75
C GLU A 28 -12.02 -2.16 1.40
N LEU A 29 -12.01 -3.11 0.46
CA LEU A 29 -11.55 -2.89 -0.89
C LEU A 29 -12.66 -2.25 -1.73
N PRO A 30 -12.36 -1.16 -2.48
CA PRO A 30 -13.38 -0.49 -3.29
C PRO A 30 -13.85 -1.38 -4.45
N LYS A 31 -15.11 -1.21 -4.84
CA LYS A 31 -15.71 -1.86 -6.01
C LYS A 31 -15.62 -0.97 -7.24
N CYS A 32 -15.46 -1.58 -8.40
CA CYS A 32 -15.45 -0.89 -9.68
C CYS A 32 -16.85 -0.39 -10.04
N ASN A 33 -16.98 0.87 -10.46
CA ASN A 33 -18.27 1.44 -10.88
C ASN A 33 -18.83 0.82 -12.18
N HIS A 34 -18.02 0.09 -12.95
CA HIS A 34 -18.42 -0.45 -14.25
C HIS A 34 -18.90 -1.91 -14.18
N CYS A 35 -18.26 -2.73 -13.34
CA CYS A 35 -18.52 -4.17 -13.31
C CYS A 35 -18.67 -4.71 -11.88
N GLU A 36 -18.77 -3.81 -10.89
CA GLU A 36 -18.98 -4.09 -9.46
C GLU A 36 -17.95 -5.02 -8.80
N SER A 37 -16.91 -5.38 -9.56
CA SER A 37 -15.84 -6.27 -9.14
C SER A 37 -14.89 -5.54 -8.20
N THR A 38 -14.25 -6.28 -7.29
CA THR A 38 -13.26 -5.73 -6.36
C THR A 38 -12.06 -5.12 -7.11
N MET A 39 -11.60 -3.97 -6.63
CA MET A 39 -10.39 -3.31 -7.13
C MET A 39 -9.24 -3.47 -6.13
N ASP A 40 -8.07 -3.87 -6.62
CA ASP A 40 -6.86 -3.99 -5.81
C ASP A 40 -6.12 -2.66 -5.73
N PRO A 41 -5.54 -2.31 -4.56
CA PRO A 41 -4.64 -1.18 -4.45
C PRO A 41 -3.37 -1.42 -5.27
N LEU A 42 -3.04 -0.48 -6.16
CA LEU A 42 -1.78 -0.45 -6.88
C LEU A 42 -0.69 0.30 -6.11
N GLU A 43 -1.02 1.03 -5.06
CA GLU A 43 -0.03 1.67 -4.19
C GLU A 43 -0.01 0.99 -2.82
N ILE A 44 1.20 0.81 -2.29
CA ILE A 44 1.47 0.20 -1.00
C ILE A 44 2.12 1.27 -0.12
N ARG A 45 1.70 1.30 1.15
CA ARG A 45 2.32 2.16 2.16
C ARG A 45 3.56 1.48 2.73
N TYR A 46 4.72 2.05 2.47
CA TYR A 46 5.98 1.58 3.02
C TYR A 46 6.42 2.44 4.20
N LYS A 47 7.00 1.80 5.23
CA LYS A 47 7.65 2.48 6.35
C LYS A 47 9.16 2.44 6.16
N CYS A 48 9.82 3.59 6.22
CA CYS A 48 11.28 3.64 6.23
C CYS A 48 11.83 2.99 7.52
N LEU A 49 12.71 2.01 7.37
CA LEU A 49 13.34 1.34 8.51
C LEU A 49 14.25 2.25 9.33
N ARG A 50 14.86 3.27 8.71
CA ARG A 50 15.83 4.14 9.39
C ARG A 50 15.18 5.29 10.14
N CYS A 51 14.23 5.99 9.52
CA CYS A 51 13.64 7.19 10.11
C CYS A 51 12.14 7.05 10.44
N GLY A 52 11.54 5.89 10.19
CA GLY A 52 10.12 5.64 10.44
C GLY A 52 9.15 6.37 9.50
N HIS A 53 9.63 7.21 8.58
CA HIS A 53 8.79 7.97 7.67
C HIS A 53 7.99 7.04 6.75
N MET A 54 6.68 7.28 6.67
CA MET A 54 5.78 6.51 5.80
C MET A 54 5.69 7.15 4.43
N THR A 55 5.82 6.35 3.38
CA THR A 55 5.67 6.80 1.99
C THR A 55 4.75 5.85 1.24
N TRP A 56 3.99 6.41 0.31
CA TRP A 56 3.20 5.64 -0.65
C TRP A 56 4.05 5.39 -1.89
N SER A 57 4.01 4.16 -2.38
CA SER A 57 4.77 3.74 -3.55
C SER A 57 4.01 2.68 -4.32
N GLU A 58 4.17 2.65 -5.64
CA GLU A 58 3.51 1.65 -6.47
C GLU A 58 3.95 0.22 -6.12
N ALA A 59 3.00 -0.71 -6.21
CA ALA A 59 3.20 -2.11 -5.94
C ALA A 59 4.02 -2.73 -7.07
N GLY A 60 5.28 -3.07 -6.79
CA GLY A 60 6.17 -3.74 -7.75
C GLY A 60 7.32 -2.87 -8.26
N THR A 61 7.38 -1.59 -7.89
CA THR A 61 8.57 -0.76 -8.12
C THR A 61 9.68 -1.16 -7.15
N THR A 62 10.84 -1.51 -7.69
CA THR A 62 12.05 -1.82 -6.91
C THR A 62 12.91 -0.56 -6.73
N GLY A 63 13.61 -0.44 -5.60
CA GLY A 63 14.62 0.60 -5.41
C GLY A 63 14.14 1.96 -4.90
N HIS A 64 13.01 2.04 -4.18
CA HIS A 64 12.59 3.29 -3.56
C HIS A 64 13.48 3.72 -2.40
N SER A 65 13.82 5.00 -2.37
CA SER A 65 14.55 5.67 -1.30
C SER A 65 13.62 6.56 -0.50
N CYS A 66 13.75 6.56 0.81
CA CYS A 66 12.99 7.44 1.68
C CYS A 66 13.35 8.89 1.39
N HIS A 67 12.36 9.70 1.01
CA HIS A 67 12.56 11.12 0.71
C HIS A 67 13.16 11.91 1.89
N LYS A 68 12.90 11.48 3.14
CA LYS A 68 13.36 12.18 4.33
C LYS A 68 14.83 11.91 4.68
N CYS A 69 15.34 10.71 4.43
CA CYS A 69 16.69 10.32 4.90
C CYS A 69 17.56 9.64 3.84
N GLY A 70 17.08 9.53 2.60
CA GLY A 70 17.77 8.86 1.50
C GLY A 70 17.91 7.34 1.63
N TYR A 71 17.49 6.75 2.76
CA TYR A 71 17.64 5.32 3.01
C TYR A 71 16.70 4.50 2.10
N ARG A 72 17.23 3.47 1.47
CA ARG A 72 16.45 2.57 0.62
C ARG A 72 15.42 1.78 1.45
N VAL A 73 14.16 1.88 1.04
CA VAL A 73 13.01 1.28 1.69
C VAL A 73 12.93 -0.19 1.25
N PHE A 74 13.55 -1.10 2.00
CA PHE A 74 13.73 -2.50 1.60
C PHE A 74 12.68 -3.49 2.12
N VAL A 75 11.58 -3.04 2.73
CA VAL A 75 10.58 -3.97 3.29
C VAL A 75 9.30 -3.89 2.49
N LYS A 76 9.12 -4.83 1.55
CA LYS A 76 7.79 -5.18 1.05
C LYS A 76 6.94 -5.55 2.27
N PRO A 77 5.88 -4.81 2.64
CA PRO A 77 4.99 -5.26 3.68
C PRO A 77 4.42 -6.60 3.21
N ARG A 78 4.84 -7.69 3.87
CA ARG A 78 4.26 -9.00 3.63
C ARG A 78 2.81 -8.86 4.06
N LYS A 79 1.89 -9.23 3.16
CA LYS A 79 0.44 -9.35 3.38
C LYS A 79 0.16 -9.64 4.86
N GLU A 80 -0.71 -8.87 5.50
CA GLU A 80 -1.21 -9.08 6.86
C GLU A 80 -1.98 -10.41 6.94
N GLY A 81 -1.25 -11.52 6.86
CA GLY A 81 -1.77 -12.87 6.81
C GLY A 81 -0.73 -13.79 7.44
N ARG A 82 -0.90 -13.98 8.76
CA ARG A 82 -0.04 -14.74 9.67
C ARG A 82 1.30 -14.10 9.98
N PHE A 83 1.32 -13.33 11.07
CA PHE A 83 2.47 -13.27 11.95
C PHE A 83 2.87 -14.72 12.30
N LYS A 84 3.96 -15.22 11.72
CA LYS A 84 4.77 -16.20 12.43
C LYS A 84 5.56 -15.37 13.43
N GLU A 85 5.21 -15.48 14.71
CA GLU A 85 6.08 -15.05 15.79
C GLU A 85 7.44 -15.72 15.56
N LEU A 86 8.44 -14.94 15.16
CA LEU A 86 9.82 -15.36 15.29
C LEU A 86 10.10 -15.34 16.79
N LYS A 87 9.99 -16.52 17.42
CA LYS A 87 10.68 -16.77 18.67
C LYS A 87 12.16 -16.48 18.42
N ALA A 88 12.66 -15.45 19.08
CA ALA A 88 14.08 -15.34 19.35
C ALA A 88 14.39 -16.38 20.43
N GLU A 89 15.23 -17.35 20.08
CA GLU A 89 16.02 -18.14 21.02
C GLU A 89 17.47 -18.09 20.56
#